data_AF-A0A9W9WMI5-F1
#
_entry.id   AF-A0A9W9WMI5-F1
#
_cell.length_a   1.000
_cell.length_b   1.000
_cell.length_c   1.000
_cell.angle_alpha   90.00
_cell.angle_beta   90.00
_cell.angle_gamma   90.00
#
_symmetry.space_group_name_H-M   'P 1'
#
loop_
_entity.id
_entity.type
_entity.pdbx_description
1 polymer ?
#
loop_
_entity_poly.entity_id
_entity_poly.type
_entity_poly.pdbx_seq_one_letter_code
_entity_poly.pdbx_strand_id
1 'polypeptide(L)'
;MDRAIARAVTDKQPVPEIDFTLHTMEDNTQVSTMERVVKEVQAPALSYPPDDMFWSPEDPSKPNLQYLKQHLYREGRLSEEQALWIIHAGTQVLKAEPNLLEMDAPITVCGDVHGQYYDLMKLFEVGGDPSETRYLFLGDYVDRGYFSIECVLYLWALKIWYPDSLWLLRGNHECRHLTDYFTFKLECKHKYSERIYEACLESFCALPLAAVMNKQFLCIHGGLSPELHTLEDIKAIDRFREPPTHGLMCDILWADPLEEFGQEKTGDFFIHNSVRGCSYFFSYPAACAFLEKNNLLSIIRAHEAQDAGYRMYRKTRTTGFPSVMTIFSAPNYLDVYNNKAAVLKYENNVMNIRQFNCTPHPYWLPNFMDVFTWSLPFVGEKITDMLIAILNTCSKEELEDEAPTPVSASESMDKDSITSPSMDPESTEFKRRAIKNKILAIGRLSRVFQVLREQSESVTELKTAAGGRLPAGTLMLGAEGIKQAIHNFEDARKVDIQNEHVPPTQEEVIAKSEESRRIALERAEHEAANDAGLATVARRISMSAGSGRPRSRQRDPSS
;
A
#
# COMPACT_ATOMS: atom_id res chain seq x y z
N MET A 1 -35.70 4.26 -43.52
CA MET A 1 -34.31 4.14 -43.02
C MET A 1 -33.33 4.75 -44.02
N ASP A 2 -33.51 4.51 -45.32
CA ASP A 2 -32.68 5.03 -46.43
C ASP A 2 -32.41 6.55 -46.47
N ARG A 3 -33.33 7.40 -45.99
CA ARG A 3 -33.13 8.87 -45.97
C ARG A 3 -32.17 9.36 -44.89
N ALA A 4 -31.94 8.60 -43.81
CA ALA A 4 -31.06 9.00 -42.72
C ALA A 4 -29.58 8.75 -43.08
N ILE A 5 -29.30 7.61 -43.70
CA ILE A 5 -27.97 7.23 -44.18
C ILE A 5 -27.56 8.12 -45.35
N ALA A 6 -28.46 8.37 -46.31
CA ALA A 6 -28.21 9.28 -47.43
C ALA A 6 -27.90 10.72 -46.96
N ARG A 7 -28.54 11.22 -45.89
CA ARG A 7 -28.25 12.53 -45.28
C ARG A 7 -26.89 12.59 -44.59
N ALA A 8 -26.49 11.53 -43.88
CA ALA A 8 -25.19 11.47 -43.22
C ALA A 8 -24.00 11.44 -44.20
N VAL A 9 -24.23 10.95 -45.42
CA VAL A 9 -23.23 10.92 -46.50
C VAL A 9 -23.17 12.23 -47.29
N THR A 10 -24.29 12.98 -47.39
CA THR A 10 -24.38 14.23 -48.18
C THR A 10 -24.09 15.49 -47.36
N ASP A 11 -24.44 15.54 -46.08
CA ASP A 11 -24.10 16.63 -45.15
C ASP A 11 -23.03 16.15 -44.16
N LYS A 12 -21.78 16.01 -44.63
CA LYS A 12 -20.64 15.88 -43.70
C LYS A 12 -20.49 17.22 -42.98
N GLN A 13 -20.97 17.31 -41.74
CA GLN A 13 -20.57 18.41 -40.88
C GLN A 13 -19.03 18.44 -40.80
N PRO A 14 -18.41 19.63 -40.92
CA PRO A 14 -16.97 19.74 -40.80
C PRO A 14 -16.56 19.18 -39.44
N VAL A 15 -15.47 18.40 -39.44
CA VAL A 15 -14.89 17.90 -38.19
C VAL A 15 -14.61 19.12 -37.32
N PRO A 16 -15.15 19.19 -36.09
CA PRO A 16 -14.87 20.32 -35.22
C PRO A 16 -13.37 20.43 -35.01
N GLU A 17 -12.84 21.64 -35.20
CA GLU A 17 -11.43 21.95 -34.94
C GLU A 17 -11.26 22.00 -33.42
N ILE A 18 -10.79 20.89 -32.85
CA ILE A 18 -10.56 20.75 -31.41
C ILE A 18 -9.12 21.17 -31.14
N ASP A 19 -8.95 22.23 -30.36
CA ASP A 19 -7.64 22.59 -29.82
C ASP A 19 -7.32 21.72 -28.60
N PHE A 20 -6.51 20.68 -28.81
CA PHE A 20 -6.09 19.77 -27.73
C PHE A 20 -5.11 20.41 -26.72
N THR A 21 -4.64 21.63 -26.98
CA THR A 21 -3.81 22.38 -26.03
C THR A 21 -4.65 23.04 -24.92
N LEU A 22 -5.97 23.06 -25.08
CA LEU A 22 -6.93 23.60 -24.13
C LEU A 22 -7.91 22.52 -23.67
N HIS A 23 -8.13 22.45 -22.36
CA HIS A 23 -9.14 21.59 -21.76
C HIS A 23 -10.16 22.46 -21.01
N THR A 24 -11.44 22.25 -21.30
CA THR A 24 -12.55 22.89 -20.57
C THR A 24 -12.94 22.01 -19.39
N MET A 25 -12.74 22.53 -18.18
CA MET A 25 -13.11 21.90 -16.91
C MET A 25 -14.63 21.87 -16.70
N GLU A 26 -15.09 21.12 -15.71
CA GLU A 26 -16.53 20.99 -15.37
C GLU A 26 -17.20 22.32 -14.98
N ASP A 27 -16.42 23.28 -14.45
CA ASP A 27 -16.87 24.63 -14.12
C ASP A 27 -16.85 25.60 -15.32
N ASN A 28 -16.58 25.09 -16.53
CA ASN A 28 -16.38 25.81 -17.78
C ASN A 28 -15.13 26.69 -17.86
N THR A 29 -14.19 26.57 -16.92
CA THR A 29 -12.88 27.22 -17.05
C THR A 29 -12.01 26.50 -18.07
N GLN A 30 -11.18 27.24 -18.79
CA GLN A 30 -10.22 26.66 -19.74
C GLN A 30 -8.82 26.65 -19.13
N VAL A 31 -8.16 25.50 -19.22
CA VAL A 31 -6.78 25.32 -18.78
C VAL A 31 -5.91 24.80 -19.91
N SER A 32 -4.63 25.15 -19.90
CA SER A 32 -3.68 24.56 -20.84
C SER A 32 -3.33 23.13 -20.42
N THR A 33 -3.33 22.20 -21.37
CA THR A 33 -2.88 20.82 -21.17
C THR A 33 -1.35 20.69 -21.20
N MET A 34 -0.64 21.76 -21.56
CA MET A 34 0.83 21.80 -21.62
C MET A 34 1.47 22.41 -20.37
N GLU A 35 0.68 23.08 -19.53
CA GLU A 35 1.14 23.70 -18.30
C GLU A 35 0.62 22.96 -17.07
N ARG A 36 1.27 23.20 -15.93
CA ARG A 36 0.77 22.74 -14.64
C ARG A 36 -0.53 23.45 -14.31
N VAL A 37 -1.62 22.69 -14.26
CA VAL A 37 -2.98 23.19 -14.01
C VAL A 37 -3.14 23.71 -12.58
N VAL A 38 -2.77 22.89 -11.59
CA VAL A 38 -2.91 23.21 -10.15
C VAL A 38 -1.63 23.90 -9.66
N LYS A 39 -1.57 25.22 -9.79
CA LYS A 39 -0.35 26.02 -9.53
C LYS A 39 -0.09 26.25 -8.05
N GLU A 40 -1.13 26.21 -7.22
CA GLU A 40 -1.12 26.42 -5.78
C GLU A 40 -0.55 25.25 -4.97
N VAL A 41 -0.64 24.02 -5.49
CA VAL A 41 0.01 22.86 -4.86
C VAL A 41 1.51 23.05 -4.98
N GLN A 42 2.27 22.94 -3.90
CA GLN A 42 3.72 23.09 -3.98
C GLN A 42 4.34 21.92 -4.77
N ALA A 43 5.31 22.21 -5.64
CA ALA A 43 6.05 21.17 -6.35
C ALA A 43 7.15 20.56 -5.42
N PRO A 44 7.46 19.27 -5.58
CA PRO A 44 8.50 18.63 -4.80
C PRO A 44 9.89 19.21 -5.10
N ALA A 45 10.85 19.03 -4.20
CA ALA A 45 12.24 19.39 -4.44
C ALA A 45 12.89 18.39 -5.43
N LEU A 46 13.06 18.83 -6.68
CA LEU A 46 13.45 17.97 -7.82
C LEU A 46 14.94 17.56 -7.86
N SER A 47 15.79 18.24 -7.10
CA SER A 47 17.24 18.07 -7.14
C SER A 47 17.77 17.56 -5.82
N TYR A 48 18.79 16.71 -5.86
CA TYR A 48 19.49 16.27 -4.66
C TYR A 48 20.18 17.45 -3.96
N PRO A 49 20.35 17.42 -2.63
CA PRO A 49 21.12 18.42 -1.92
C PRO A 49 22.56 18.44 -2.41
N PRO A 50 23.11 19.62 -2.75
CA PRO A 50 24.54 19.75 -2.89
C PRO A 50 25.22 19.57 -1.53
N ASP A 51 26.47 19.14 -1.52
CA ASP A 51 27.19 18.78 -0.29
C ASP A 51 27.31 19.95 0.70
N ASP A 52 27.47 21.18 0.21
CA ASP A 52 27.54 22.41 1.03
C ASP A 52 26.24 22.72 1.78
N MET A 53 25.09 22.24 1.28
CA MET A 53 23.80 22.35 1.96
C MET A 53 23.49 21.11 2.81
N PHE A 54 24.04 19.95 2.43
CA PHE A 54 23.86 18.70 3.17
C PHE A 54 24.64 18.70 4.49
N TRP A 55 25.90 19.14 4.49
CA TRP A 55 26.73 19.21 5.70
C TRP A 55 26.39 20.45 6.53
N SER A 56 26.41 20.31 7.85
CA SER A 56 26.11 21.43 8.74
C SER A 56 27.24 22.47 8.70
N PRO A 57 26.91 23.78 8.63
CA PRO A 57 27.90 24.84 8.76
C PRO A 57 28.47 24.94 10.18
N GLU A 58 27.76 24.44 11.19
CA GLU A 58 28.20 24.44 12.59
C GLU A 58 29.14 23.27 12.92
N ASP A 59 28.82 22.09 12.39
CA ASP A 59 29.63 20.88 12.54
C ASP A 59 29.67 20.12 11.19
N PRO A 60 30.71 20.33 10.37
CA PRO A 60 30.82 19.70 9.05
C PRO A 60 30.91 18.16 9.08
N SER A 61 31.07 17.54 10.25
CA SER A 61 31.01 16.08 10.38
C SER A 61 29.59 15.53 10.48
N LYS A 62 28.58 16.41 10.56
CA LYS A 62 27.17 16.08 10.78
C LYS A 62 26.27 16.70 9.71
N PRO A 63 25.07 16.11 9.46
CA PRO A 63 24.16 16.63 8.45
C PRO A 63 23.48 17.91 8.96
N ASN A 64 23.14 18.83 8.06
CA ASN A 64 22.38 20.02 8.37
C ASN A 64 20.91 19.66 8.64
N LEU A 65 20.52 19.57 9.92
CA LEU A 65 19.18 19.14 10.33
C LEU A 65 18.07 20.06 9.80
N GLN A 66 18.29 21.37 9.80
CA GLN A 66 17.27 22.32 9.34
C GLN A 66 17.02 22.18 7.84
N TYR A 67 18.10 22.07 7.05
CA TYR A 67 18.00 21.85 5.62
C TYR A 67 17.37 20.49 5.31
N LEU A 68 17.84 19.41 5.98
CA LEU A 68 17.30 18.06 5.81
C LEU A 68 15.80 18.02 6.10
N LYS A 69 15.36 18.61 7.22
CA LYS A 69 13.94 18.71 7.59
C LYS A 69 13.11 19.34 6.47
N GLN A 70 13.53 20.50 5.97
CA GLN A 70 12.80 21.25 4.95
C GLN A 70 12.82 20.55 3.59
N HIS A 71 13.94 19.91 3.23
CA HIS A 71 14.10 19.18 1.98
C HIS A 71 13.18 17.97 1.93
N LEU A 72 13.19 17.14 2.98
CA LEU A 72 12.32 15.97 3.10
C LEU A 72 10.83 16.37 3.19
N TYR A 73 10.51 17.48 3.88
CA TYR A 73 9.14 18.03 3.94
C TYR A 73 8.61 18.48 2.57
N ARG A 74 9.51 18.82 1.63
CA ARG A 74 9.18 19.12 0.24
C ARG A 74 9.34 17.90 -0.68
N GLU A 75 9.25 16.68 -0.12
CA GLU A 75 9.41 15.41 -0.83
C GLU A 75 10.74 15.28 -1.58
N GLY A 76 11.73 16.07 -1.17
CA GLY A 76 13.07 16.03 -1.71
C GLY A 76 13.78 14.75 -1.31
N ARG A 77 14.54 14.18 -2.24
CA ARG A 77 15.36 12.98 -2.00
C ARG A 77 16.80 13.39 -1.74
N LEU A 78 17.53 12.60 -0.95
CA LEU A 78 18.98 12.73 -0.86
C LEU A 78 19.64 12.00 -2.03
N SER A 79 20.92 12.25 -2.28
CA SER A 79 21.70 11.30 -3.08
C SER A 79 21.82 9.97 -2.31
N GLU A 80 22.02 8.86 -3.02
CA GLU A 80 22.16 7.54 -2.40
C GLU A 80 23.32 7.50 -1.39
N GLU A 81 24.45 8.14 -1.71
CA GLU A 81 25.61 8.19 -0.82
C GLU A 81 25.36 9.03 0.44
N GLN A 82 24.63 10.14 0.33
CA GLN A 82 24.23 10.95 1.50
C GLN A 82 23.27 10.17 2.42
N ALA A 83 22.30 9.45 1.84
CA ALA A 83 21.38 8.62 2.59
C ALA A 83 22.11 7.45 3.29
N LEU A 84 22.99 6.74 2.58
CA LEU A 84 23.82 5.68 3.17
C LEU A 84 24.71 6.20 4.27
N TRP A 85 25.31 7.38 4.11
CA TRP A 85 26.14 7.98 5.14
C TRP A 85 25.35 8.19 6.44
N ILE A 86 24.12 8.74 6.37
CA ILE A 86 23.25 8.92 7.55
C ILE A 86 22.95 7.57 8.20
N ILE A 87 22.54 6.60 7.39
CA ILE A 87 22.15 5.27 7.89
C ILE A 87 23.35 4.64 8.61
N HIS A 88 24.51 4.55 7.95
CA HIS A 88 25.70 3.92 8.51
C HIS A 88 26.23 4.65 9.75
N ALA A 89 26.28 5.99 9.73
CA ALA A 89 26.71 6.77 10.89
C ALA A 89 25.78 6.56 12.09
N GLY A 90 24.45 6.58 11.88
CA GLY A 90 23.48 6.24 12.91
C GLY A 90 23.62 4.79 13.40
N THR A 91 23.87 3.83 12.49
CA THR A 91 24.14 2.42 12.84
C THR A 91 25.34 2.31 13.79
N GLN A 92 26.42 3.06 13.57
CA GLN A 92 27.59 3.02 14.46
C GLN A 92 27.24 3.48 15.88
N VAL A 93 26.43 4.52 16.01
CA VAL A 93 25.94 4.98 17.33
C VAL A 93 25.09 3.89 17.98
N LEU A 94 24.12 3.32 17.26
CA LEU A 94 23.21 2.30 17.78
C LEU A 94 23.95 0.99 18.17
N LYS A 95 24.98 0.59 17.41
CA LYS A 95 25.81 -0.59 17.74
C LYS A 95 26.58 -0.44 19.04
N ALA A 96 26.95 0.79 19.41
CA ALA A 96 27.65 1.07 20.66
C ALA A 96 26.73 1.05 21.90
N GLU A 97 25.42 1.15 21.71
CA GLU A 97 24.45 1.14 22.79
C GLU A 97 24.17 -0.27 23.34
N PRO A 98 23.80 -0.41 24.63
CA PRO A 98 23.38 -1.70 25.20
C PRO A 98 21.98 -2.10 24.72
N ASN A 99 21.60 -3.37 24.95
CA ASN A 99 20.23 -3.82 24.66
C ASN A 99 19.18 -3.10 25.50
N LEU A 100 19.51 -2.86 26.77
CA LEU A 100 18.69 -2.17 27.76
C LEU A 100 19.33 -0.81 28.03
N LEU A 101 18.76 0.23 27.45
CA LEU A 101 19.18 1.60 27.71
C LEU A 101 18.82 2.01 29.13
N GLU A 102 19.57 2.94 29.72
CA GLU A 102 19.24 3.56 30.99
C GLU A 102 19.31 5.08 30.83
N MET A 103 18.22 5.78 31.13
CA MET A 103 18.18 7.24 31.01
C MET A 103 17.32 7.90 32.09
N ASP A 104 17.72 9.11 32.48
CA ASP A 104 16.99 9.93 33.45
C ASP A 104 15.93 10.84 32.80
N ALA A 105 14.97 11.25 33.62
CA ALA A 105 14.02 12.34 33.33
C ALA A 105 14.72 13.73 33.38
N PRO A 106 14.17 14.79 32.76
CA PRO A 106 12.94 14.83 31.98
C PRO A 106 13.07 14.14 30.62
N ILE A 107 11.97 13.60 30.09
CA ILE A 107 11.98 12.91 28.79
C ILE A 107 10.59 12.91 28.13
N THR A 108 10.58 12.97 26.80
CA THR A 108 9.40 12.75 25.96
C THR A 108 9.47 11.34 25.38
N VAL A 109 8.47 10.50 25.68
CA VAL A 109 8.35 9.14 25.17
C VAL A 109 7.31 9.10 24.05
N CYS A 110 7.66 8.46 22.94
CA CYS A 110 6.89 8.41 21.70
C CYS A 110 6.65 6.95 21.29
N GLY A 111 5.43 6.63 20.85
CA GLY A 111 5.08 5.32 20.29
C GLY A 111 5.31 5.26 18.79
N ASP A 112 4.52 4.43 18.13
CA ASP A 112 4.60 4.12 16.70
C ASP A 112 4.47 5.38 15.83
N VAL A 113 5.23 5.41 14.72
CA VAL A 113 5.28 6.52 13.75
C VAL A 113 4.78 6.09 12.37
N HIS A 114 5.05 4.85 11.96
CA HIS A 114 4.57 4.23 10.72
C HIS A 114 4.68 5.10 9.46
N GLY A 115 5.86 5.67 9.23
CA GLY A 115 6.12 6.46 8.02
C GLY A 115 5.26 7.71 7.86
N GLN A 116 4.64 8.22 8.92
CA GLN A 116 3.89 9.48 8.92
C GLN A 116 4.82 10.68 9.19
N TYR A 117 5.74 10.96 8.26
CA TYR A 117 6.78 12.00 8.40
C TYR A 117 6.23 13.40 8.74
N TYR A 118 5.09 13.78 8.16
CA TYR A 118 4.46 15.07 8.40
C TYR A 118 3.92 15.18 9.84
N ASP A 119 3.39 14.08 10.38
CA ASP A 119 2.98 14.00 11.78
C ASP A 119 4.17 13.90 12.73
N LEU A 120 5.27 13.30 12.30
CA LEU A 120 6.54 13.33 13.05
C LEU A 120 7.04 14.79 13.23
N MET A 121 6.84 15.66 12.24
CA MET A 121 7.15 17.09 12.41
C MET A 121 6.27 17.74 13.48
N LYS A 122 4.97 17.39 13.50
CA LYS A 122 4.05 17.85 14.54
C LYS A 122 4.40 17.29 15.92
N LEU A 123 4.86 16.05 15.99
CA LEU A 123 5.33 15.39 17.21
C LEU A 123 6.48 16.18 17.85
N PHE A 124 7.45 16.65 17.07
CA PHE A 124 8.53 17.50 17.60
C PHE A 124 8.03 18.89 18.03
N GLU A 125 7.04 19.47 17.34
CA GLU A 125 6.42 20.73 17.76
C GLU A 125 5.71 20.61 19.12
N VAL A 126 5.02 19.49 19.39
CA VAL A 126 4.31 19.27 20.65
C VAL A 126 5.18 18.70 21.76
N GLY A 127 6.18 17.90 21.40
CA GLY A 127 7.08 17.22 22.33
C GLY A 127 8.22 18.12 22.82
N GLY A 128 8.68 19.06 22.00
CA GLY A 128 9.81 19.96 22.28
C GLY A 128 10.95 19.81 21.26
N ASP A 129 11.78 20.84 21.12
CA ASP A 129 12.92 20.77 20.21
C ASP A 129 13.94 19.72 20.71
N PRO A 130 14.38 18.75 19.87
CA PRO A 130 15.38 17.75 20.25
C PRO A 130 16.72 18.32 20.72
N SER A 131 17.06 19.55 20.36
CA SER A 131 18.27 20.24 20.86
C SER A 131 18.21 20.55 22.36
N GLU A 132 17.00 20.64 22.93
CA GLU A 132 16.77 20.99 24.34
C GLU A 132 15.96 19.92 25.09
N THR A 133 15.42 18.92 24.37
CA THR A 133 14.48 17.93 24.91
C THR A 133 15.01 16.52 24.71
N ARG A 134 14.97 15.71 25.78
CA ARG A 134 15.30 14.28 25.71
C ARG A 134 14.15 13.48 25.12
N TYR A 135 14.45 12.52 24.25
CA TYR A 135 13.48 11.72 23.51
C TYR A 135 13.75 10.22 23.61
N LEU A 136 12.69 9.43 23.79
CA LEU A 136 12.71 7.98 23.64
C LEU A 136 11.59 7.56 22.69
N PHE A 137 11.96 6.98 21.55
CA PHE A 137 11.00 6.36 20.63
C PHE A 137 10.96 4.85 20.86
N LEU A 138 9.75 4.28 20.85
CA LEU A 138 9.53 2.88 21.20
C LEU A 138 9.59 1.90 20.02
N GLY A 139 9.69 2.38 18.77
CA GLY A 139 9.77 1.54 17.58
C GLY A 139 8.75 1.92 16.51
N ASP A 140 8.64 1.06 15.49
CA ASP A 140 7.69 1.16 14.37
C ASP A 140 7.77 2.51 13.64
N TYR A 141 8.96 2.78 13.10
CA TYR A 141 9.25 3.95 12.30
C TYR A 141 8.73 3.84 10.87
N VAL A 142 8.62 2.59 10.38
CA VAL A 142 8.40 2.25 8.98
C VAL A 142 7.10 1.49 8.73
N ASP A 143 6.84 1.24 7.45
CA ASP A 143 5.65 0.60 6.89
C ASP A 143 4.36 1.39 7.09
N ARG A 144 3.33 0.96 6.36
CA ARG A 144 1.96 1.48 6.38
C ARG A 144 1.85 2.87 5.75
N GLY A 145 2.49 3.88 6.33
CA GLY A 145 2.67 5.20 5.73
C GLY A 145 3.73 5.20 4.63
N TYR A 146 3.65 6.18 3.74
CA TYR A 146 4.47 6.25 2.51
C TYR A 146 5.68 7.20 2.62
N PHE A 147 6.02 7.63 3.84
CA PHE A 147 7.20 8.47 4.12
C PHE A 147 8.12 7.83 5.17
N SER A 148 8.25 6.50 5.13
CA SER A 148 9.05 5.73 6.08
C SER A 148 10.54 6.05 5.96
N ILE A 149 11.06 6.19 4.73
CA ILE A 149 12.50 6.47 4.56
C ILE A 149 12.85 7.88 5.03
N GLU A 150 11.94 8.84 4.90
CA GLU A 150 12.10 10.19 5.45
C GLU A 150 12.11 10.17 6.98
N CYS A 151 11.25 9.38 7.62
CA CYS A 151 11.28 9.15 9.07
C CYS A 151 12.63 8.56 9.53
N VAL A 152 13.10 7.50 8.86
CA VAL A 152 14.39 6.87 9.18
C VAL A 152 15.54 7.86 9.01
N LEU A 153 15.66 8.50 7.85
CA LEU A 153 16.76 9.44 7.58
C LEU A 153 16.78 10.59 8.59
N TYR A 154 15.62 11.14 8.94
CA TYR A 154 15.56 12.26 9.87
C TYR A 154 15.82 11.83 11.32
N LEU A 155 15.25 10.72 11.79
CA LEU A 155 15.52 10.22 13.14
C LEU A 155 16.97 9.77 13.32
N TRP A 156 17.58 9.18 12.29
CA TRP A 156 19.00 8.79 12.32
C TRP A 156 19.91 10.02 12.31
N ALA A 157 19.57 11.05 11.52
CA ALA A 157 20.29 12.32 11.57
C ALA A 157 20.21 12.96 12.96
N LEU A 158 19.03 12.94 13.60
CA LEU A 158 18.87 13.38 14.98
C LEU A 158 19.68 12.53 15.96
N LYS A 159 19.74 11.20 15.78
CA LYS A 159 20.54 10.31 16.62
C LYS A 159 22.05 10.60 16.53
N ILE A 160 22.55 10.97 15.35
CA ILE A 160 23.94 11.41 15.14
C ILE A 160 24.21 12.74 15.86
N TRP A 161 23.25 13.67 15.86
CA TRP A 161 23.37 14.95 16.54
C TRP A 161 23.29 14.83 18.06
N TYR A 162 22.36 14.01 18.54
CA TYR A 162 21.92 13.94 19.92
C TYR A 162 22.04 12.51 20.50
N PRO A 163 23.23 11.88 20.45
CA PRO A 163 23.39 10.47 20.83
C PRO A 163 23.04 10.21 22.30
N ASP A 164 23.23 11.20 23.18
CA ASP A 164 23.01 11.10 24.64
C ASP A 164 21.70 11.74 25.12
N SER A 165 20.85 12.19 24.20
CA SER A 165 19.53 12.77 24.52
C SER A 165 18.38 12.29 23.63
N LEU A 166 18.65 11.58 22.52
CA LEU A 166 17.62 10.95 21.70
C LEU A 166 17.93 9.46 21.54
N TRP A 167 16.97 8.62 21.93
CA TRP A 167 17.08 7.17 21.89
C TRP A 167 15.97 6.56 21.03
N LEU A 168 16.33 5.50 20.33
CA LEU A 168 15.46 4.78 19.39
C LEU A 168 15.46 3.30 19.80
N LEU A 169 14.30 2.75 20.14
CA LEU A 169 14.13 1.32 20.34
C LEU A 169 13.71 0.62 19.04
N ARG A 170 13.82 -0.70 19.02
CA ARG A 170 13.33 -1.53 17.93
C ARG A 170 11.85 -1.85 18.14
N GLY A 171 11.02 -1.63 17.12
CA GLY A 171 9.67 -2.16 17.01
C GLY A 171 9.63 -3.46 16.21
N ASN A 172 8.44 -4.02 16.04
CA ASN A 172 8.28 -5.26 15.27
C ASN A 172 8.43 -5.01 13.75
N HIS A 173 8.13 -3.81 13.27
CA HIS A 173 8.29 -3.44 11.85
C HIS A 173 9.76 -3.24 11.43
N GLU A 174 10.69 -3.03 12.35
CA GLU A 174 12.12 -2.92 12.04
C GLU A 174 12.78 -4.29 11.78
N CYS A 175 12.24 -5.05 10.82
CA CYS A 175 12.76 -6.34 10.39
C CYS A 175 12.50 -6.60 8.90
N ARG A 176 13.26 -7.53 8.31
CA ARG A 176 13.10 -7.91 6.91
C ARG A 176 11.72 -8.46 6.61
N HIS A 177 11.20 -9.30 7.50
CA HIS A 177 9.95 -10.04 7.29
C HIS A 177 8.77 -9.11 7.06
N LEU A 178 8.59 -8.09 7.91
CA LEU A 178 7.47 -7.15 7.79
C LEU A 178 7.69 -6.16 6.64
N THR A 179 8.91 -5.62 6.51
CA THR A 179 9.20 -4.60 5.50
C THR A 179 9.19 -5.12 4.06
N ASP A 180 9.41 -6.42 3.84
CA ASP A 180 9.25 -7.09 2.55
C ASP A 180 7.77 -7.39 2.24
N TYR A 181 6.98 -7.73 3.27
CA TYR A 181 5.56 -7.99 3.13
C TYR A 181 4.73 -6.71 2.89
N PHE A 182 5.04 -5.64 3.63
CA PHE A 182 4.39 -4.34 3.52
C PHE A 182 5.07 -3.48 2.45
N THR A 183 5.37 -2.21 2.77
CA THR A 183 5.66 -1.20 1.75
C THR A 183 7.07 -0.64 1.86
N PHE A 184 7.79 -0.81 2.97
CA PHE A 184 9.08 -0.15 3.15
C PHE A 184 10.16 -0.60 2.15
N LYS A 185 10.24 -1.90 1.83
CA LYS A 185 11.18 -2.39 0.81
C LYS A 185 10.86 -1.78 -0.56
N LEU A 186 9.58 -1.71 -0.90
CA LEU A 186 9.13 -1.10 -2.15
C LEU A 186 9.42 0.40 -2.18
N GLU A 187 9.18 1.10 -1.06
CA GLU A 187 9.48 2.52 -0.89
C GLU A 187 10.98 2.79 -1.13
N CYS A 188 11.86 2.01 -0.51
CA CYS A 188 13.30 2.13 -0.70
C CYS A 188 13.68 1.95 -2.17
N LYS A 189 13.14 0.93 -2.85
CA LYS A 189 13.41 0.68 -4.27
C LYS A 189 12.85 1.75 -5.21
N HIS A 190 11.72 2.37 -4.85
CA HIS A 190 11.10 3.44 -5.63
C HIS A 190 11.84 4.78 -5.45
N LYS A 191 12.17 5.14 -4.20
CA LYS A 191 12.77 6.43 -3.87
C LYS A 191 14.29 6.44 -4.04
N TYR A 192 14.93 5.31 -3.76
CA TYR A 192 16.39 5.15 -3.76
C TYR A 192 16.78 3.83 -4.46
N SER A 193 17.19 2.81 -3.69
CA SER A 193 17.70 1.53 -4.18
C SER A 193 17.47 0.41 -3.17
N GLU A 194 17.70 -0.83 -3.59
CA GLU A 194 17.74 -1.99 -2.70
C GLU A 194 18.96 -1.94 -1.75
N ARG A 195 20.05 -1.24 -2.13
CA ARG A 195 21.22 -1.04 -1.26
C ARG A 195 20.87 -0.20 -0.04
N ILE A 196 20.01 0.81 -0.17
CA ILE A 196 19.48 1.58 0.97
C ILE A 196 18.66 0.67 1.90
N TYR A 197 17.78 -0.16 1.32
CA TYR A 197 16.98 -1.09 2.11
C TYR A 197 17.83 -2.04 2.94
N GLU A 198 18.85 -2.66 2.33
CA GLU A 198 19.77 -3.55 3.03
C GLU A 198 20.57 -2.83 4.14
N ALA A 199 20.99 -1.59 3.90
CA ALA A 199 21.64 -0.77 4.94
C ALA A 199 20.69 -0.45 6.11
N CYS A 200 19.41 -0.17 5.83
CA CYS A 200 18.39 0.02 6.87
C CYS A 200 18.20 -1.25 7.70
N LEU A 201 18.14 -2.43 7.08
CA LEU A 201 17.99 -3.70 7.80
C LEU A 201 19.18 -4.00 8.74
N GLU A 202 20.41 -3.74 8.29
CA GLU A 202 21.59 -3.84 9.17
C GLU A 202 21.46 -2.85 10.34
N SER A 203 21.02 -1.63 10.07
CA SER A 203 20.82 -0.62 11.11
C SER A 203 19.70 -0.99 12.09
N PHE A 204 18.63 -1.62 11.62
CA PHE A 204 17.51 -2.07 12.44
C PHE A 204 17.95 -3.18 13.41
N CYS A 205 18.86 -4.06 12.98
CA CYS A 205 19.48 -5.04 13.86
C CYS A 205 20.33 -4.42 14.99
N ALA A 206 20.76 -3.16 14.84
CA ALA A 206 21.52 -2.46 15.87
C ALA A 206 20.65 -1.76 16.93
N LEU A 207 19.35 -1.54 16.66
CA LEU A 207 18.43 -0.84 17.57
C LEU A 207 18.33 -1.58 18.92
N PRO A 208 18.50 -0.88 20.05
CA PRO A 208 18.20 -1.40 21.39
C PRO A 208 16.77 -1.95 21.51
N LEU A 209 16.57 -2.92 22.42
CA LEU A 209 15.29 -3.61 22.57
C LEU A 209 14.40 -3.01 23.66
N ALA A 210 15.02 -2.33 24.64
CA ALA A 210 14.32 -1.82 25.80
C ALA A 210 15.05 -0.62 26.41
N ALA A 211 14.36 0.09 27.30
CA ALA A 211 14.97 1.09 28.16
C ALA A 211 14.41 1.02 29.59
N VAL A 212 15.24 1.38 30.57
CA VAL A 212 14.81 1.73 31.93
C VAL A 212 14.86 3.24 32.07
N MET A 213 13.68 3.85 32.10
CA MET A 213 13.53 5.30 32.24
C MET A 213 13.35 5.68 33.71
N ASN A 214 14.17 6.64 34.16
CA ASN A 214 14.20 7.19 35.52
C ASN A 214 14.28 6.13 36.63
N LYS A 215 14.87 4.95 36.34
CA LYS A 215 14.92 3.77 37.23
C LYS A 215 13.54 3.27 37.70
N GLN A 216 12.48 3.67 37.01
CA GLN A 216 11.09 3.46 37.42
C GLN A 216 10.27 2.76 36.36
N PHE A 217 10.57 2.97 35.08
CA PHE A 217 9.73 2.49 33.99
C PHE A 217 10.52 1.56 33.09
N LEU A 218 9.99 0.36 32.83
CA LEU A 218 10.44 -0.42 31.68
C LEU A 218 9.73 0.11 30.45
N CYS A 219 10.50 0.52 29.44
CA CYS A 219 10.03 0.98 28.15
C CYS A 219 10.40 -0.04 27.09
N ILE A 220 9.41 -0.59 26.38
CA ILE A 220 9.56 -1.62 25.35
C ILE A 220 8.50 -1.42 24.27
N HIS A 221 8.67 -1.99 23.07
CA HIS A 221 7.67 -1.84 22.01
C HIS A 221 6.39 -2.62 22.29
N GLY A 222 6.51 -3.95 22.37
CA GLY A 222 5.43 -4.89 22.58
C GLY A 222 5.11 -5.06 24.06
N GLY A 223 5.67 -6.09 24.70
CA GLY A 223 5.23 -6.48 26.03
C GLY A 223 6.12 -7.50 26.75
N LEU A 224 5.55 -8.13 27.77
CA LEU A 224 6.25 -9.12 28.58
C LEU A 224 6.35 -10.49 27.89
N SER A 225 7.31 -11.29 28.34
CA SER A 225 7.52 -12.67 27.90
C SER A 225 7.44 -13.63 29.08
N PRO A 226 7.00 -14.90 28.89
CA PRO A 226 7.21 -15.95 29.88
C PRO A 226 8.69 -16.19 30.20
N GLU A 227 9.62 -15.82 29.31
CA GLU A 227 11.06 -15.91 29.51
C GLU A 227 11.67 -14.64 30.14
N LEU A 228 10.86 -13.58 30.32
CA LEU A 228 11.30 -12.31 30.90
C LEU A 228 11.01 -12.27 32.40
N HIS A 229 12.02 -12.55 33.22
CA HIS A 229 11.89 -12.57 34.67
C HIS A 229 12.55 -11.37 35.34
N THR A 230 13.67 -10.91 34.79
CA THR A 230 14.48 -9.81 35.29
C THR A 230 15.02 -8.95 34.16
N LEU A 231 15.47 -7.73 34.47
CA LEU A 231 16.14 -6.85 33.51
C LEU A 231 17.43 -7.44 32.92
N GLU A 232 18.09 -8.37 33.64
CA GLU A 232 19.29 -9.05 33.15
C GLU A 232 19.00 -9.98 31.95
N ASP A 233 17.78 -10.52 31.87
CA ASP A 233 17.38 -11.40 30.75
C ASP A 233 17.40 -10.62 29.42
N ILE A 234 17.02 -9.34 29.44
CA ILE A 234 17.09 -8.44 28.26
C ILE A 234 18.54 -8.14 27.89
N LYS A 235 19.40 -7.90 28.88
CA LYS A 235 20.82 -7.61 28.66
C LYS A 235 21.57 -8.79 28.02
N ALA A 236 21.11 -10.02 28.25
CA ALA A 236 21.73 -11.24 27.74
C ALA A 236 21.38 -11.57 26.26
N ILE A 237 20.40 -10.89 25.65
CA ILE A 237 19.97 -11.17 24.27
C ILE A 237 21.06 -10.81 23.26
N ASP A 238 21.33 -11.68 22.28
CA ASP A 238 22.02 -11.25 21.06
C ASP A 238 20.99 -10.58 20.13
N ARG A 239 21.01 -9.25 20.09
CA ARG A 239 20.04 -8.45 19.32
C ARG A 239 20.42 -8.22 17.85
N PHE A 240 21.69 -8.46 17.48
CA PHE A 240 22.26 -8.11 16.18
C PHE A 240 21.90 -9.11 15.08
N ARG A 241 20.60 -9.34 14.92
CA ARG A 241 20.01 -10.33 14.03
C ARG A 241 18.56 -9.97 13.70
N GLU A 242 17.98 -10.65 12.73
CA GLU A 242 16.53 -10.63 12.52
C GLU A 242 15.81 -11.16 13.78
N PRO A 243 14.66 -10.55 14.17
CA PRO A 243 13.86 -11.07 15.25
C PRO A 243 13.46 -12.52 14.95
N PRO A 244 13.60 -13.44 15.92
CA PRO A 244 13.15 -14.82 15.73
C PRO A 244 11.62 -14.86 15.71
N THR A 245 11.04 -15.94 15.20
CA THR A 245 9.58 -16.12 15.25
C THR A 245 9.05 -16.38 16.66
N HIS A 246 9.89 -16.90 17.57
CA HIS A 246 9.55 -17.24 18.96
C HIS A 246 10.69 -16.86 19.94
N GLY A 247 10.39 -16.86 21.23
CA GLY A 247 11.33 -16.59 22.32
C GLY A 247 11.39 -15.13 22.73
N LEU A 248 12.16 -14.83 23.78
CA LEU A 248 12.17 -13.52 24.45
C LEU A 248 12.26 -12.29 23.52
N MET A 249 13.15 -12.31 22.51
CA MET A 249 13.30 -11.19 21.58
C MET A 249 12.05 -10.97 20.71
N CYS A 250 11.34 -12.04 20.32
CA CYS A 250 10.06 -11.93 19.63
C CYS A 250 9.05 -11.27 20.56
N ASP A 251 8.95 -11.76 21.80
CA ASP A 251 7.93 -11.32 22.74
C ASP A 251 8.05 -9.86 23.17
N ILE A 252 9.28 -9.36 23.35
CA ILE A 252 9.51 -7.94 23.65
C ILE A 252 8.95 -7.03 22.55
N LEU A 253 8.91 -7.51 21.30
CA LEU A 253 8.44 -6.75 20.15
C LEU A 253 6.96 -7.01 19.82
N TRP A 254 6.38 -8.15 20.20
CA TRP A 254 5.06 -8.60 19.71
C TRP A 254 4.01 -8.87 20.80
N ALA A 255 4.39 -8.95 22.08
CA ALA A 255 3.43 -9.26 23.12
C ALA A 255 2.45 -8.09 23.38
N ASP A 256 1.20 -8.43 23.67
CA ASP A 256 0.13 -7.47 23.95
C ASP A 256 -0.47 -7.72 25.34
N PRO A 257 -1.01 -6.70 26.02
CA PRO A 257 -1.88 -6.94 27.17
C PRO A 257 -3.16 -7.66 26.73
N LEU A 258 -3.75 -8.49 27.60
CA LEU A 258 -5.09 -9.06 27.36
C LEU A 258 -6.14 -7.98 27.06
N GLU A 259 -7.15 -8.30 26.24
CA GLU A 259 -8.25 -7.37 25.94
C GLU A 259 -8.96 -6.92 27.23
N GLU A 260 -9.23 -7.87 28.12
CA GLU A 260 -9.78 -7.68 29.46
C GLU A 260 -8.73 -7.43 30.55
N PHE A 261 -7.53 -6.93 30.22
CA PHE A 261 -6.43 -6.72 31.18
C PHE A 261 -6.90 -6.00 32.46
N GLY A 262 -6.66 -6.62 33.60
CA GLY A 262 -7.11 -6.19 34.92
C GLY A 262 -8.51 -6.65 35.32
N GLN A 263 -9.25 -7.34 34.46
CA GLN A 263 -10.57 -7.94 34.71
C GLN A 263 -10.60 -9.42 34.28
N GLU A 264 -9.44 -10.07 34.28
CA GLU A 264 -9.26 -11.44 33.83
C GLU A 264 -10.06 -12.44 34.68
N LYS A 265 -10.56 -13.49 34.02
CA LYS A 265 -11.30 -14.58 34.68
C LYS A 265 -10.38 -15.73 35.09
N THR A 266 -9.28 -15.94 34.37
CA THR A 266 -8.28 -16.96 34.67
C THR A 266 -7.08 -16.34 35.37
N GLY A 267 -6.30 -17.17 36.07
CA GLY A 267 -5.07 -16.75 36.74
C GLY A 267 -3.82 -16.87 35.87
N ASP A 268 -3.98 -17.10 34.56
CA ASP A 268 -2.87 -17.36 33.66
C ASP A 268 -2.06 -16.08 33.43
N PHE A 269 -0.74 -16.21 33.45
CA PHE A 269 0.16 -15.07 33.24
C PHE A 269 0.27 -14.73 31.76
N PHE A 270 0.33 -15.77 30.92
CA PHE A 270 0.56 -15.66 29.48
C PHE A 270 -0.38 -16.60 28.75
N ILE A 271 -1.00 -16.11 27.67
CA ILE A 271 -1.87 -16.87 26.78
C ILE A 271 -1.37 -16.61 25.35
N HIS A 272 -1.42 -17.58 24.45
CA HIS A 272 -1.00 -17.37 23.06
C HIS A 272 -1.73 -16.17 22.43
N ASN A 273 -0.99 -15.27 21.79
CA ASN A 273 -1.57 -14.09 21.15
C ASN A 273 -2.18 -14.47 19.79
N SER A 274 -3.49 -14.72 19.78
CA SER A 274 -4.23 -15.07 18.58
C SER A 274 -4.42 -13.91 17.59
N VAL A 275 -4.27 -12.66 18.02
CA VAL A 275 -4.36 -11.49 17.13
C VAL A 275 -3.08 -11.37 16.31
N ARG A 276 -1.92 -11.52 16.97
CA ARG A 276 -0.61 -11.45 16.31
C ARG A 276 -0.20 -12.74 15.62
N GLY A 277 -0.74 -13.89 16.04
CA GLY A 277 -0.36 -15.22 15.52
C GLY A 277 1.01 -15.71 15.97
N CYS A 278 1.66 -14.96 16.85
CA CYS A 278 2.93 -15.28 17.49
C CYS A 278 2.96 -14.60 18.87
N SER A 279 3.93 -14.93 19.72
CA SER A 279 4.05 -14.37 21.06
C SER A 279 2.80 -14.59 21.94
N TYR A 280 2.61 -13.73 22.95
CA TYR A 280 1.67 -13.93 24.04
C TYR A 280 0.87 -12.67 24.35
N PHE A 281 -0.38 -12.87 24.76
CA PHE A 281 -1.06 -11.94 25.62
C PHE A 281 -0.55 -12.08 27.05
N PHE A 282 -0.18 -10.99 27.70
CA PHE A 282 0.20 -10.98 29.12
C PHE A 282 -0.90 -10.35 29.99
N SER A 283 -1.08 -10.89 31.19
CA SER A 283 -2.14 -10.48 32.11
C SER A 283 -1.69 -9.45 33.14
N TYR A 284 -2.64 -8.79 33.81
CA TYR A 284 -2.37 -7.87 34.92
C TYR A 284 -1.59 -8.52 36.07
N PRO A 285 -1.88 -9.77 36.50
CA PRO A 285 -1.03 -10.50 37.42
C PRO A 285 0.42 -10.65 36.95
N ALA A 286 0.65 -10.97 35.66
CA ALA A 286 2.00 -11.08 35.10
C ALA A 286 2.75 -9.76 35.18
N ALA A 287 2.10 -8.65 34.79
CA ALA A 287 2.67 -7.31 34.89
C ALA A 287 3.01 -6.93 36.33
N CYS A 288 2.09 -7.16 37.28
CA CYS A 288 2.35 -6.87 38.69
C CYS A 288 3.53 -7.67 39.26
N ALA A 289 3.60 -8.97 38.94
CA ALA A 289 4.67 -9.85 39.41
C ALA A 289 6.03 -9.40 38.86
N PHE A 290 6.10 -9.02 37.58
CA PHE A 290 7.32 -8.50 36.97
C PHE A 290 7.76 -7.16 37.61
N LEU A 291 6.82 -6.22 37.78
CA LEU A 291 7.09 -4.91 38.37
C LEU A 291 7.60 -5.02 39.80
N GLU A 292 6.96 -5.85 40.64
CA GLU A 292 7.39 -6.06 42.03
C GLU A 292 8.77 -6.71 42.09
N LYS A 293 9.02 -7.74 41.28
CA LYS A 293 10.31 -8.44 41.24
C LYS A 293 11.47 -7.54 40.82
N ASN A 294 11.22 -6.60 39.91
CA ASN A 294 12.24 -5.71 39.36
C ASN A 294 12.26 -4.32 40.00
N ASN A 295 11.44 -4.09 41.04
CA ASN A 295 11.31 -2.80 41.71
C ASN A 295 11.01 -1.64 40.73
N LEU A 296 10.09 -1.88 39.80
CA LEU A 296 9.63 -0.90 38.81
C LEU A 296 8.21 -0.43 39.13
N LEU A 297 7.89 0.77 38.65
CA LEU A 297 6.61 1.43 38.86
C LEU A 297 5.56 1.04 37.80
N SER A 298 5.98 0.96 36.54
CA SER A 298 5.08 0.70 35.41
C SER A 298 5.85 0.25 34.16
N ILE A 299 5.12 -0.32 33.20
CA ILE A 299 5.60 -0.66 31.85
C ILE A 299 5.02 0.34 30.88
N ILE A 300 5.87 1.03 30.10
CA ILE A 300 5.45 1.91 29.01
C ILE A 300 5.71 1.19 27.69
N ARG A 301 4.70 1.09 26.85
CA ARG A 301 4.78 0.38 25.57
C ARG A 301 4.01 1.06 24.44
N ALA A 302 4.12 0.56 23.21
CA ALA A 302 3.50 1.15 22.02
C ALA A 302 2.60 0.16 21.24
N HIS A 303 2.87 -0.17 19.98
CA HIS A 303 2.41 -1.35 19.20
C HIS A 303 0.91 -1.57 18.95
N GLU A 304 0.00 -1.00 19.75
CA GLU A 304 -1.46 -1.08 19.53
C GLU A 304 -2.03 0.32 19.36
N ALA A 305 -2.64 0.58 18.21
CA ALA A 305 -3.37 1.82 17.93
C ALA A 305 -4.40 2.13 19.02
N GLN A 306 -4.49 3.40 19.42
CA GLN A 306 -5.42 3.90 20.43
C GLN A 306 -6.18 5.10 19.88
N ASP A 307 -7.51 5.13 20.03
CA ASP A 307 -8.34 6.27 19.59
C ASP A 307 -7.89 7.60 20.20
N ALA A 308 -7.53 7.59 21.49
CA ALA A 308 -6.99 8.76 22.18
C ALA A 308 -5.47 8.96 22.00
N GLY A 309 -4.78 8.09 21.26
CA GLY A 309 -3.32 8.05 21.15
C GLY A 309 -2.61 7.50 22.39
N TYR A 310 -3.35 7.10 23.43
CA TYR A 310 -2.80 6.43 24.61
C TYR A 310 -3.85 5.59 25.33
N ARG A 311 -3.39 4.67 26.19
CA ARG A 311 -4.25 3.94 27.14
C ARG A 311 -3.52 3.72 28.45
N MET A 312 -4.20 4.05 29.55
CA MET A 312 -3.75 3.79 30.91
C MET A 312 -4.46 2.54 31.44
N TYR A 313 -3.71 1.49 31.77
CA TYR A 313 -4.29 0.24 32.25
C TYR A 313 -4.52 0.27 33.77
N ARG A 314 -5.04 -0.84 34.30
CA ARG A 314 -5.35 -1.00 35.72
C ARG A 314 -4.17 -0.59 36.61
N LYS A 315 -4.46 0.16 37.67
CA LYS A 315 -3.46 0.59 38.64
C LYS A 315 -2.98 -0.58 39.50
N THR A 316 -1.69 -0.63 39.78
CA THR A 316 -1.13 -1.58 40.76
C THR A 316 -1.74 -1.29 42.14
N ARG A 317 -1.87 -2.34 42.97
CA ARG A 317 -2.39 -2.18 44.34
C ARG A 317 -1.37 -1.53 45.28
N THR A 318 -0.09 -1.72 45.00
CA THR A 318 1.03 -1.29 45.85
C THR A 318 1.33 0.20 45.69
N THR A 319 1.37 0.72 44.45
CA THR A 319 1.76 2.11 44.17
C THR A 319 0.57 2.99 43.78
N GLY A 320 -0.57 2.42 43.42
CA GLY A 320 -1.71 3.18 42.89
C GLY A 320 -1.45 3.81 41.52
N PHE A 321 -0.35 3.43 40.86
CA PHE A 321 0.05 3.90 39.54
C PHE A 321 -0.38 2.90 38.45
N PRO A 322 -0.74 3.32 37.22
CA PRO A 322 -1.04 2.41 36.12
C PRO A 322 0.06 1.35 35.95
N SER A 323 -0.28 0.06 35.92
CA SER A 323 0.73 -0.99 35.79
C SER A 323 1.35 -1.02 34.38
N VAL A 324 0.55 -0.70 33.37
CA VAL A 324 0.94 -0.64 31.96
C VAL A 324 0.36 0.62 31.34
N MET A 325 1.08 1.18 30.38
CA MET A 325 0.66 2.34 29.60
C MET A 325 0.99 2.10 28.14
N THR A 326 0.01 2.22 27.25
CA THR A 326 0.22 2.22 25.80
C THR A 326 0.29 3.67 25.31
N ILE A 327 1.30 4.01 24.53
CA ILE A 327 1.44 5.30 23.83
C ILE A 327 1.49 5.04 22.32
N PHE A 328 0.73 5.80 21.54
CA PHE A 328 0.64 5.64 20.09
C PHE A 328 0.75 7.01 19.43
N SER A 329 1.70 7.18 18.52
CA SER A 329 2.13 8.49 18.04
C SER A 329 1.82 8.75 16.55
N ALA A 330 1.02 7.89 15.91
CA ALA A 330 0.53 8.05 14.54
C ALA A 330 -0.96 8.50 14.52
N PRO A 331 -1.27 9.79 14.33
CA PRO A 331 -2.65 10.28 14.31
C PRO A 331 -3.32 9.95 12.97
N ASN A 332 -4.65 9.79 12.96
CA ASN A 332 -5.40 9.37 11.78
C ASN A 332 -4.72 8.22 11.03
N TYR A 333 -4.34 7.18 11.77
CA TYR A 333 -3.57 6.07 11.26
C TYR A 333 -4.21 5.48 9.99
N LEU A 334 -3.38 5.20 8.98
CA LEU A 334 -3.78 4.76 7.63
C LEU A 334 -4.76 5.69 6.89
N ASP A 335 -4.85 6.96 7.28
CA ASP A 335 -5.81 7.94 6.78
C ASP A 335 -7.29 7.59 7.02
N VAL A 336 -7.56 6.58 7.85
CA VAL A 336 -8.90 5.99 8.02
C VAL A 336 -9.33 5.90 9.49
N TYR A 337 -8.40 5.61 10.41
CA TYR A 337 -8.73 5.39 11.82
C TYR A 337 -9.29 6.62 12.53
N ASN A 338 -8.93 7.83 12.05
CA ASN A 338 -9.34 9.12 12.63
C ASN A 338 -9.01 9.26 14.14
N ASN A 339 -8.04 8.48 14.64
CA ASN A 339 -7.56 8.54 16.01
C ASN A 339 -6.70 9.80 16.25
N LYS A 340 -6.57 10.18 17.51
CA LYS A 340 -5.51 11.08 17.97
C LYS A 340 -4.21 10.31 18.13
N ALA A 341 -3.10 11.04 18.10
CA ALA A 341 -1.82 10.57 18.60
C ALA A 341 -1.51 11.22 19.95
N ALA A 342 -0.57 10.65 20.68
CA ALA A 342 -0.03 11.27 21.88
C ALA A 342 1.46 11.01 22.07
N VAL A 343 2.10 11.87 22.86
CA VAL A 343 3.41 11.64 23.47
C VAL A 343 3.30 11.78 24.99
N LEU A 344 4.15 11.05 25.72
CA LEU A 344 4.23 11.09 27.17
C LEU A 344 5.43 11.97 27.58
N LYS A 345 5.17 13.12 28.19
CA LYS A 345 6.19 13.99 28.77
C LYS A 345 6.30 13.73 30.27
N TYR A 346 7.44 13.23 30.70
CA TYR A 346 7.72 12.99 32.11
C TYR A 346 8.75 13.99 32.62
N GLU A 347 8.33 14.88 33.52
CA GLU A 347 9.15 15.96 34.07
C GLU A 347 8.64 16.33 35.46
N ASN A 348 9.54 16.67 36.40
CA ASN A 348 9.17 17.09 37.77
C ASN A 348 8.26 16.07 38.50
N ASN A 349 8.49 14.77 38.29
CA ASN A 349 7.65 13.66 38.78
C ASN A 349 6.18 13.70 38.30
N VAL A 350 5.88 14.50 37.28
CA VAL A 350 4.56 14.59 36.66
C VAL A 350 4.61 13.95 35.27
N MET A 351 3.66 13.07 35.02
CA MET A 351 3.45 12.47 33.72
C MET A 351 2.33 13.22 33.00
N ASN A 352 2.68 13.90 31.92
CA ASN A 352 1.76 14.69 31.11
C ASN A 352 1.62 14.05 29.72
N ILE A 353 0.39 13.77 29.32
CA ILE A 353 0.10 13.22 28.01
C ILE A 353 -0.30 14.36 27.09
N ARG A 354 0.48 14.57 26.03
CA ARG A 354 0.22 15.60 25.02
C ARG A 354 -0.34 14.93 23.78
N GLN A 355 -1.64 15.12 23.56
CA GLN A 355 -2.33 14.64 22.37
C GLN A 355 -2.17 15.61 21.20
N PHE A 356 -2.17 15.10 19.98
CA PHE A 356 -2.19 15.88 18.74
C PHE A 356 -2.99 15.17 17.64
N ASN A 357 -3.45 15.94 16.66
CA ASN A 357 -4.19 15.45 15.51
C ASN A 357 -3.26 15.33 14.28
N CYS A 358 -3.76 14.72 13.20
CA CYS A 358 -3.02 14.56 11.96
C CYS A 358 -2.74 15.88 11.24
N THR A 359 -1.72 15.84 10.41
CA THR A 359 -1.25 16.91 9.54
C THR A 359 -1.43 16.47 8.10
N PRO A 360 -1.85 17.37 7.18
CA PRO A 360 -1.89 17.05 5.76
C PRO A 360 -0.52 16.57 5.26
N HIS A 361 -0.53 15.57 4.40
CA HIS A 361 0.64 15.07 3.70
C HIS A 361 0.36 14.91 2.20
N PRO A 362 1.39 14.89 1.34
CA PRO A 362 1.24 14.60 -0.08
C PRO A 362 0.59 13.25 -0.31
N TYR A 363 -0.19 13.19 -1.38
CA TYR A 363 -0.85 11.97 -1.82
C TYR A 363 0.08 11.13 -2.68
N TRP A 364 0.04 9.83 -2.44
CA TRP A 364 0.74 8.83 -3.22
C TRP A 364 -0.25 7.74 -3.60
N LEU A 365 -0.20 7.30 -4.87
CA LEU A 365 -0.95 6.13 -5.29
C LEU A 365 -0.44 4.88 -4.54
N PRO A 366 -1.33 3.89 -4.30
CA PRO A 366 -0.95 2.68 -3.59
C PRO A 366 0.31 2.04 -4.19
N ASN A 367 1.23 1.62 -3.32
CA ASN A 367 2.49 0.99 -3.70
C ASN A 367 3.38 1.85 -4.62
N PHE A 368 3.32 3.17 -4.51
CA PHE A 368 4.12 4.12 -5.29
C PHE A 368 3.95 3.96 -6.81
N MET A 369 2.76 3.56 -7.25
CA MET A 369 2.42 3.39 -8.66
C MET A 369 2.46 4.74 -9.38
N ASP A 370 3.06 4.79 -10.57
CA ASP A 370 2.99 5.99 -11.41
C ASP A 370 1.62 6.10 -12.11
N VAL A 371 1.25 7.33 -12.48
CA VAL A 371 -0.05 7.62 -13.07
C VAL A 371 -0.29 6.93 -14.40
N PHE A 372 0.75 6.59 -15.17
CA PHE A 372 0.57 5.85 -16.42
C PHE A 372 0.23 4.40 -16.15
N THR A 373 0.99 3.73 -15.28
CA THR A 373 0.70 2.36 -14.86
C THR A 373 -0.72 2.24 -14.29
N TRP A 374 -1.16 3.25 -13.53
CA TRP A 374 -2.50 3.31 -12.98
C TRP A 374 -3.59 3.54 -14.05
N SER A 375 -3.41 4.50 -14.96
CA SER A 375 -4.46 4.91 -15.90
C SER A 375 -4.54 4.09 -17.18
N LEU A 376 -3.42 3.50 -17.64
CA LEU A 376 -3.35 2.82 -18.94
C LEU A 376 -4.35 1.66 -19.09
N PRO A 377 -4.59 0.80 -18.07
CA PRO A 377 -5.62 -0.23 -18.16
C PRO A 377 -7.01 0.36 -18.43
N PHE A 378 -7.35 1.44 -17.72
CA PHE A 378 -8.63 2.14 -17.89
C PHE A 378 -8.76 2.78 -19.27
N VAL A 379 -7.73 3.48 -19.74
CA VAL A 379 -7.71 4.08 -21.08
C VAL A 379 -7.87 3.01 -22.15
N GLY A 380 -7.15 1.89 -22.03
CA GLY A 380 -7.25 0.76 -22.96
C GLY A 380 -8.65 0.17 -23.04
N GLU A 381 -9.31 -0.03 -21.89
CA GLU A 381 -10.71 -0.49 -21.87
C GLU A 381 -11.64 0.52 -22.53
N LYS A 382 -11.59 1.80 -22.15
CA LYS A 382 -12.55 2.80 -22.66
C LYS A 382 -12.42 3.09 -24.14
N ILE A 383 -11.21 3.08 -24.67
CA ILE A 383 -11.02 3.13 -26.12
C ILE A 383 -11.60 1.88 -26.77
N THR A 384 -11.45 0.71 -26.16
CA THR A 384 -11.98 -0.51 -26.75
C THR A 384 -13.50 -0.59 -26.68
N ASP A 385 -14.12 -0.22 -25.56
CA ASP A 385 -15.58 -0.07 -25.41
C ASP A 385 -16.14 0.86 -26.48
N MET A 386 -15.50 2.01 -26.69
CA MET A 386 -15.87 2.98 -27.72
C MET A 386 -15.79 2.36 -29.11
N LEU A 387 -14.69 1.67 -29.44
CA LEU A 387 -14.53 1.00 -30.73
C LEU A 387 -15.58 -0.10 -30.93
N ILE A 388 -15.90 -0.90 -29.92
CA ILE A 388 -16.95 -1.91 -29.97
C ILE A 388 -18.31 -1.26 -30.20
N ALA A 389 -18.63 -0.18 -29.49
CA ALA A 389 -19.87 0.55 -29.67
C ALA A 389 -20.00 1.09 -31.10
N ILE A 390 -18.93 1.70 -31.64
CA ILE A 390 -18.87 2.17 -33.04
C ILE A 390 -19.08 0.99 -34.01
N LEU A 391 -18.39 -0.13 -33.82
CA LEU A 391 -18.52 -1.30 -34.70
C LEU A 391 -19.92 -1.94 -34.63
N ASN A 392 -20.60 -1.85 -33.49
CA ASN A 392 -21.96 -2.31 -33.32
C ASN A 392 -23.01 -1.36 -33.94
N THR A 393 -22.63 -0.16 -34.38
CA THR A 393 -23.53 0.71 -35.16
C THR A 393 -23.75 0.24 -36.59
N CYS A 394 -22.85 -0.58 -37.14
CA CYS A 394 -23.08 -1.28 -38.40
C CYS A 394 -24.15 -2.36 -38.18
N SER A 395 -25.37 -2.08 -38.63
CA SER A 395 -26.49 -3.02 -38.51
C SER A 395 -26.27 -4.26 -39.39
N LYS A 396 -26.95 -5.36 -39.04
CA LYS A 396 -27.00 -6.59 -39.85
C LYS A 396 -27.33 -6.32 -41.32
N GLU A 397 -28.11 -5.28 -41.59
CA GLU A 397 -28.62 -4.90 -42.90
C GLU A 397 -27.50 -4.38 -43.82
N GLU A 398 -26.55 -3.57 -43.31
CA GLU A 398 -25.39 -3.10 -44.11
C GLU A 398 -24.38 -4.23 -44.44
N LEU A 399 -24.37 -5.31 -43.66
CA LEU A 399 -23.54 -6.50 -43.91
C LEU A 399 -24.20 -7.48 -44.89
N GLU A 400 -25.53 -7.43 -45.03
CA GLU A 400 -26.34 -8.33 -45.87
C GLU A 400 -26.68 -7.69 -47.24
N ASP A 401 -26.80 -6.36 -47.36
CA ASP A 401 -27.27 -5.65 -48.57
C ASP A 401 -26.25 -5.45 -49.69
N GLU A 402 -25.00 -5.88 -49.54
CA GLU A 402 -24.01 -5.91 -50.65
C GLU A 402 -23.58 -7.34 -51.03
N ALA A 403 -24.52 -8.27 -51.10
CA ALA A 403 -24.33 -9.49 -51.89
C ALA A 403 -24.75 -9.21 -53.34
N PRO A 404 -23.85 -9.29 -54.35
CA PRO A 404 -24.26 -9.09 -55.73
C PRO A 404 -25.31 -10.14 -56.11
N THR A 405 -26.47 -9.67 -56.55
CA THR A 405 -27.54 -10.50 -57.12
C THR A 405 -26.98 -11.41 -58.23
N PRO A 406 -27.32 -12.72 -58.25
CA PRO A 406 -26.82 -13.62 -59.29
C PRO A 406 -27.53 -13.31 -60.60
N VAL A 407 -26.86 -12.56 -61.48
CA VAL A 407 -27.33 -12.36 -62.86
C VAL A 407 -26.99 -13.62 -63.65
N SER A 408 -28.03 -14.36 -64.02
CA SER A 408 -28.15 -15.35 -65.10
C SER A 408 -26.86 -16.03 -65.58
N ALA A 409 -26.66 -17.28 -65.15
CA ALA A 409 -25.73 -18.20 -65.78
C ALA A 409 -26.26 -18.64 -67.16
N SER A 410 -25.56 -18.24 -68.21
CA SER A 410 -25.45 -19.01 -69.44
C SER A 410 -23.99 -19.11 -69.85
N GLU A 411 -23.56 -20.36 -69.99
CA GLU A 411 -22.44 -20.88 -70.79
C GLU A 411 -21.07 -21.15 -70.14
N SER A 412 -20.78 -22.46 -70.18
CA SER A 412 -19.51 -23.18 -70.35
C SER A 412 -18.40 -23.02 -69.31
N MET A 413 -18.18 -24.13 -68.60
CA MET A 413 -16.96 -24.48 -67.88
C MET A 413 -15.79 -24.60 -68.86
N ASP A 414 -14.65 -24.02 -68.50
CA ASP A 414 -13.35 -24.63 -68.76
C ASP A 414 -12.53 -24.65 -67.47
N LYS A 415 -12.05 -25.85 -67.14
CA LYS A 415 -11.11 -26.14 -66.07
C LYS A 415 -9.71 -25.90 -66.64
N ASP A 416 -8.94 -25.02 -66.01
CA ASP A 416 -7.52 -25.25 -65.66
C ASP A 416 -6.87 -23.93 -65.21
N SER A 417 -6.47 -23.86 -63.94
CA SER A 417 -5.20 -23.28 -63.47
C SER A 417 -5.18 -23.13 -61.95
N ILE A 418 -4.14 -23.72 -61.36
CA ILE A 418 -3.73 -23.54 -59.97
C ILE A 418 -3.02 -22.19 -59.87
N THR A 419 -3.69 -21.19 -59.31
CA THR A 419 -3.06 -20.01 -58.70
C THR A 419 -3.98 -19.52 -57.59
N SER A 420 -3.49 -19.48 -56.35
CA SER A 420 -4.15 -18.76 -55.26
C SER A 420 -4.33 -17.29 -55.69
N PRO A 421 -5.56 -16.77 -55.80
CA PRO A 421 -5.72 -15.39 -56.24
C PRO A 421 -5.18 -14.49 -55.14
N SER A 422 -4.11 -13.75 -55.43
CA SER A 422 -3.75 -12.57 -54.65
C SER A 422 -4.94 -11.61 -54.73
N MET A 423 -5.71 -11.51 -53.65
CA MET A 423 -6.83 -10.58 -53.59
C MET A 423 -6.32 -9.16 -53.76
N ASP A 424 -6.94 -8.42 -54.67
CA ASP A 424 -6.70 -7.00 -54.90
C ASP A 424 -6.95 -6.19 -53.60
N PRO A 425 -6.00 -5.37 -53.11
CA PRO A 425 -6.17 -4.56 -51.89
C PRO A 425 -7.36 -3.59 -51.92
N GLU A 426 -7.84 -3.22 -53.12
CA GLU A 426 -9.00 -2.34 -53.27
C GLU A 426 -10.34 -3.09 -53.34
N SER A 427 -10.31 -4.43 -53.49
CA SER A 427 -11.51 -5.27 -53.52
C SER A 427 -12.33 -5.14 -52.24
N THR A 428 -13.65 -5.03 -52.40
CA THR A 428 -14.64 -5.01 -51.32
C THR A 428 -14.52 -6.24 -50.42
N GLU A 429 -14.11 -7.40 -50.95
CA GLU A 429 -13.91 -8.63 -50.20
C GLU A 429 -12.65 -8.59 -49.31
N PHE A 430 -11.55 -7.99 -49.80
CA PHE A 430 -10.34 -7.76 -49.01
C PHE A 430 -10.60 -6.76 -47.87
N LYS A 431 -11.29 -5.65 -48.18
CA LYS A 431 -11.71 -4.65 -47.19
C LYS A 431 -12.65 -5.26 -46.13
N ARG A 432 -13.60 -6.10 -46.53
CA ARG A 432 -14.52 -6.84 -45.63
C ARG A 432 -13.75 -7.81 -44.71
N ARG A 433 -12.75 -8.54 -45.24
CA ARG A 433 -11.92 -9.47 -44.45
C ARG A 433 -10.97 -8.73 -43.50
N ALA A 434 -10.45 -7.57 -43.90
CA ALA A 434 -9.63 -6.70 -43.06
C ALA A 434 -10.45 -6.09 -41.91
N ILE A 435 -11.67 -5.60 -42.17
CA ILE A 435 -12.59 -5.09 -41.13
C ILE A 435 -12.95 -6.22 -40.15
N LYS A 436 -13.27 -7.41 -40.64
CA LYS A 436 -13.56 -8.60 -39.81
C LYS A 436 -12.39 -8.98 -38.90
N ASN A 437 -11.16 -8.98 -39.41
CA ASN A 437 -9.96 -9.26 -38.61
C ASN A 437 -9.66 -8.15 -37.60
N LYS A 438 -9.93 -6.88 -37.95
CA LYS A 438 -9.82 -5.74 -37.02
C LYS A 438 -10.85 -5.84 -35.90
N ILE A 439 -12.10 -6.20 -36.18
CA ILE A 439 -13.15 -6.43 -35.16
C ILE A 439 -12.73 -7.55 -34.20
N LEU A 440 -12.21 -8.66 -34.71
CA LEU A 440 -11.75 -9.79 -33.88
C LEU A 440 -10.53 -9.43 -33.03
N ALA A 441 -9.61 -8.62 -33.56
CA ALA A 441 -8.46 -8.13 -32.80
C ALA A 441 -8.88 -7.15 -31.70
N ILE A 442 -9.82 -6.24 -31.98
CA ILE A 442 -10.38 -5.26 -31.04
C ILE A 442 -11.14 -5.98 -29.92
N GLY A 443 -11.99 -6.97 -30.22
CA GLY A 443 -12.68 -7.76 -29.19
C GLY A 443 -11.73 -8.56 -28.28
N ARG A 444 -10.59 -9.04 -28.81
CA ARG A 444 -9.55 -9.71 -28.00
C ARG A 444 -8.81 -8.71 -27.12
N LEU A 445 -8.44 -7.54 -27.64
CA LEU A 445 -7.81 -6.47 -26.87
C LEU A 445 -8.73 -5.95 -25.75
N SER A 446 -10.03 -5.85 -26.00
CA SER A 446 -11.03 -5.40 -25.01
C SER A 446 -10.99 -6.25 -23.76
N ARG A 447 -10.95 -7.58 -23.93
CA ARG A 447 -10.90 -8.51 -22.80
C ARG A 447 -9.58 -8.51 -22.09
N VAL A 448 -8.47 -8.35 -22.82
CA VAL A 448 -7.15 -8.21 -22.19
C VAL A 448 -7.14 -6.97 -21.30
N PHE A 449 -7.65 -5.83 -21.79
CA PHE A 449 -7.72 -4.61 -21.00
C PHE A 449 -8.76 -4.67 -19.86
N GLN A 450 -9.91 -5.31 -20.07
CA GLN A 450 -10.90 -5.53 -19.01
C GLN A 450 -10.34 -6.43 -17.90
N VAL A 451 -9.67 -7.54 -18.24
CA VAL A 451 -9.02 -8.40 -17.25
C VAL A 451 -7.87 -7.67 -16.56
N LEU A 452 -7.04 -6.93 -17.30
CA LEU A 452 -5.96 -6.12 -16.71
C LEU A 452 -6.52 -5.06 -15.76
N ARG A 453 -7.69 -4.49 -16.05
CA ARG A 453 -8.36 -3.55 -15.16
C ARG A 453 -9.01 -4.25 -13.98
N GLU A 454 -9.77 -5.33 -14.15
CA GLU A 454 -10.33 -6.07 -13.01
C GLU A 454 -9.21 -6.54 -12.07
N GLN A 455 -8.04 -6.91 -12.61
CA GLN A 455 -6.85 -7.18 -11.82
C GLN A 455 -6.24 -5.91 -11.21
N SER A 456 -6.16 -4.80 -11.95
CA SER A 456 -5.62 -3.53 -11.44
C SER A 456 -6.51 -2.88 -10.38
N GLU A 457 -7.83 -2.88 -10.56
CA GLU A 457 -8.86 -2.47 -9.61
C GLU A 457 -8.89 -3.42 -8.43
N SER A 458 -8.94 -4.75 -8.63
CA SER A 458 -8.80 -5.69 -7.51
C SER A 458 -7.52 -5.42 -6.72
N VAL A 459 -6.38 -5.20 -7.39
CA VAL A 459 -5.08 -4.91 -6.73
C VAL A 459 -5.06 -3.54 -6.05
N THR A 460 -5.69 -2.53 -6.64
CA THR A 460 -5.75 -1.16 -6.09
C THR A 460 -6.75 -1.08 -4.94
N GLU A 461 -7.90 -1.75 -5.04
CA GLU A 461 -8.94 -1.86 -4.01
C GLU A 461 -8.52 -2.79 -2.86
N LEU A 462 -7.76 -3.86 -3.14
CA LEU A 462 -7.04 -4.65 -2.12
C LEU A 462 -6.11 -3.74 -1.32
N LYS A 463 -5.38 -2.83 -1.97
CA LYS A 463 -4.30 -2.04 -1.34
C LYS A 463 -4.75 -0.73 -0.67
N THR A 464 -5.78 -0.06 -1.19
CA THR A 464 -6.16 1.32 -0.76
C THR A 464 -6.91 1.35 0.58
N ALA A 465 -7.58 0.28 0.98
CA ALA A 465 -8.49 0.34 2.13
C ALA A 465 -8.20 -0.68 3.24
N ALA A 466 -7.06 -1.38 3.17
CA ALA A 466 -6.71 -2.38 4.16
C ALA A 466 -5.24 -2.80 4.09
N GLY A 467 -4.32 -2.01 3.54
CA GLY A 467 -2.98 -2.53 3.24
C GLY A 467 -2.97 -3.90 2.51
N GLY A 468 -4.07 -4.33 1.87
CA GLY A 468 -4.24 -5.73 1.50
C GLY A 468 -5.65 -6.33 1.25
N ARG A 469 -6.77 -5.98 1.90
CA ARG A 469 -8.13 -6.54 1.57
C ARG A 469 -9.38 -5.86 2.21
N LEU A 470 -10.40 -5.53 1.42
CA LEU A 470 -11.75 -5.13 1.92
C LEU A 470 -12.83 -6.23 1.78
N PRO A 471 -13.94 -6.16 2.56
CA PRO A 471 -15.08 -7.06 2.47
C PRO A 471 -15.79 -7.03 1.11
N ALA A 472 -16.37 -8.17 0.72
CA ALA A 472 -17.10 -8.30 -0.55
C ALA A 472 -18.36 -7.40 -0.58
N GLY A 473 -18.44 -6.52 -1.59
CA GLY A 473 -19.61 -5.67 -1.86
C GLY A 473 -19.39 -4.16 -1.70
N THR A 474 -18.26 -3.72 -1.13
CA THR A 474 -17.95 -2.29 -0.92
C THR A 474 -17.55 -1.55 -2.21
N LEU A 475 -17.13 -2.29 -3.24
CA LEU A 475 -16.66 -1.78 -4.54
C LEU A 475 -17.77 -1.11 -5.37
N MET A 476 -19.03 -1.45 -5.12
CA MET A 476 -20.16 -0.86 -5.84
C MET A 476 -20.46 0.59 -5.47
N LEU A 477 -19.81 1.14 -4.43
CA LEU A 477 -20.20 2.42 -3.83
C LEU A 477 -19.17 3.55 -4.04
N GLY A 478 -18.04 3.29 -4.72
CA GLY A 478 -17.00 4.29 -4.98
C GLY A 478 -16.31 4.84 -3.71
N ALA A 479 -15.51 5.91 -3.85
CA ALA A 479 -14.77 6.53 -2.74
C ALA A 479 -15.70 7.08 -1.63
N GLU A 480 -16.92 7.49 -1.97
CA GLU A 480 -17.93 7.89 -0.97
C GLU A 480 -18.51 6.69 -0.21
N GLY A 481 -18.59 5.53 -0.86
CA GLY A 481 -19.03 4.27 -0.27
C GLY A 481 -18.12 3.70 0.81
N ILE A 482 -16.81 3.80 0.59
CA ILE A 482 -15.80 3.39 1.57
C ILE A 482 -15.85 4.33 2.79
N LYS A 483 -16.02 5.64 2.57
CA LYS A 483 -16.26 6.62 3.63
C LYS A 483 -17.56 6.38 4.41
N GLN A 484 -18.54 5.71 3.79
CA GLN A 484 -19.79 5.30 4.44
C GLN A 484 -19.69 3.95 5.19
N ALA A 485 -18.68 3.13 4.89
CA ALA A 485 -18.50 1.81 5.51
C ALA A 485 -17.58 1.86 6.74
N ILE A 486 -16.65 2.81 6.81
CA ILE A 486 -15.72 2.98 7.93
C ILE A 486 -15.96 4.35 8.55
N HIS A 487 -16.80 4.41 9.58
CA HIS A 487 -17.21 5.66 10.22
C HIS A 487 -16.54 5.93 11.58
N ASN A 488 -15.88 4.92 12.17
CA ASN A 488 -15.29 5.04 13.49
C ASN A 488 -14.03 4.15 13.63
N PHE A 489 -13.25 4.42 14.67
CA PHE A 489 -12.00 3.74 15.01
C PHE A 489 -12.12 2.21 15.04
N GLU A 490 -13.18 1.68 15.63
CA GLU A 490 -13.36 0.22 15.78
C GLU A 490 -13.63 -0.48 14.45
N ASP A 491 -14.32 0.18 13.53
CA ASP A 491 -14.56 -0.37 12.19
C ASP A 491 -13.25 -0.41 11.38
N ALA A 492 -12.43 0.64 11.48
CA ALA A 492 -11.09 0.67 10.86
C ALA A 492 -10.20 -0.44 11.44
N ARG A 493 -10.17 -0.56 12.77
CA ARG A 493 -9.39 -1.59 13.48
C ARG A 493 -9.79 -3.02 13.08
N LYS A 494 -11.08 -3.29 12.89
CA LYS A 494 -11.56 -4.62 12.47
C LYS A 494 -11.16 -4.96 11.05
N VAL A 495 -11.18 -4.00 10.13
CA VAL A 495 -10.73 -4.20 8.74
C VAL A 495 -9.23 -4.48 8.72
N ASP A 496 -8.49 -3.82 9.60
CA ASP A 496 -7.03 -3.84 9.62
C ASP A 496 -6.40 -4.99 10.43
N ILE A 497 -7.21 -5.70 11.22
CA ILE A 497 -6.73 -6.74 12.15
C ILE A 497 -5.87 -7.83 11.48
N GLN A 498 -6.05 -8.08 10.18
CA GLN A 498 -5.24 -9.04 9.43
C GLN A 498 -3.80 -8.56 9.21
N ASN A 499 -3.59 -7.25 9.11
CA ASN A 499 -2.26 -6.65 8.97
C ASN A 499 -1.53 -6.50 10.31
N GLU A 500 -2.28 -6.58 11.40
CA GLU A 500 -1.72 -6.63 12.76
C GLU A 500 -1.16 -8.01 13.10
N HIS A 501 -1.45 -9.03 12.29
CA HIS A 501 -0.93 -10.39 12.42
C HIS A 501 0.45 -10.52 11.76
N VAL A 502 1.31 -11.41 12.29
CA VAL A 502 2.59 -11.74 11.66
C VAL A 502 2.35 -12.22 10.22
N PRO A 503 3.06 -11.67 9.22
CA PRO A 503 2.86 -12.10 7.84
C PRO A 503 3.18 -13.59 7.64
N PRO A 504 2.51 -14.28 6.71
CA PRO A 504 2.90 -15.61 6.29
C PRO A 504 4.33 -15.60 5.70
N THR A 505 4.98 -16.74 5.71
CA THR A 505 6.33 -16.87 5.13
C THR A 505 6.33 -16.61 3.62
N GLN A 506 7.47 -16.19 3.07
CA GLN A 506 7.59 -15.89 1.64
C GLN A 506 7.21 -17.09 0.75
N GLU A 507 7.54 -18.31 1.18
CA GLU A 507 7.18 -19.55 0.49
C GLU A 507 5.66 -19.75 0.44
N GLU A 508 4.96 -19.49 1.53
CA GLU A 508 3.49 -19.56 1.60
C GLU A 508 2.83 -18.46 0.76
N VAL A 509 3.41 -17.26 0.71
CA VAL A 509 2.94 -16.16 -0.15
C VAL A 509 3.08 -16.54 -1.62
N ILE A 510 4.25 -17.06 -2.03
CA ILE A 510 4.50 -17.49 -3.40
C ILE A 510 3.54 -18.61 -3.79
N ALA A 511 3.40 -19.64 -2.96
CA ALA A 511 2.50 -20.76 -3.22
C ALA A 511 1.03 -20.30 -3.39
N LYS A 512 0.54 -19.43 -2.50
CA LYS A 512 -0.82 -18.87 -2.60
C LYS A 512 -1.00 -17.98 -3.83
N SER A 513 0.02 -17.20 -4.19
CA SER A 513 -0.02 -16.33 -5.36
C SER A 513 -0.05 -17.14 -6.66
N GLU A 514 0.77 -18.19 -6.76
CA GLU A 514 0.78 -19.10 -7.90
C GLU A 514 -0.54 -19.85 -8.05
N GLU A 515 -1.10 -20.33 -6.95
CA GLU A 515 -2.42 -20.98 -6.93
C GLU A 515 -3.53 -20.00 -7.36
N SER A 516 -3.53 -18.78 -6.83
CA SER A 516 -4.49 -17.75 -7.21
C SER A 516 -4.39 -17.38 -8.70
N ARG A 517 -3.16 -17.27 -9.21
CA ARG A 517 -2.89 -17.01 -10.63
C ARG A 517 -3.38 -18.16 -11.51
N ARG A 518 -3.17 -19.42 -11.09
CA ARG A 518 -3.67 -20.60 -11.81
C ARG A 518 -5.20 -20.58 -11.88
N ILE A 519 -5.87 -20.37 -10.75
CA ILE A 519 -7.34 -20.29 -10.67
C ILE A 519 -7.87 -19.14 -11.55
N ALA A 520 -7.21 -17.98 -11.53
CA ALA A 520 -7.60 -16.84 -12.35
C ALA A 520 -7.47 -17.12 -13.85
N LEU A 521 -6.38 -17.80 -14.27
CA LEU A 521 -6.19 -18.22 -15.66
C LEU A 521 -7.25 -19.24 -16.10
N GLU A 522 -7.52 -20.25 -15.28
CA GLU A 522 -8.57 -21.25 -15.56
C GLU A 522 -9.95 -20.60 -15.66
N ARG A 523 -10.25 -19.64 -14.79
CA ARG A 523 -11.50 -18.87 -14.83
C ARG A 523 -11.60 -18.01 -16.09
N ALA A 524 -10.54 -17.30 -16.45
CA ALA A 524 -10.50 -16.48 -17.66
C ALA A 524 -10.67 -17.33 -18.94
N GLU A 525 -10.07 -18.52 -18.99
CA GLU A 525 -10.26 -19.47 -20.09
C GLU A 525 -11.71 -19.97 -20.17
N HIS A 526 -12.31 -20.33 -19.03
CA HIS A 526 -13.69 -20.81 -18.96
C HIS A 526 -14.71 -19.72 -19.32
N GLU A 527 -14.52 -18.49 -18.84
CA GLU A 527 -15.36 -17.34 -19.18
C GLU A 527 -15.21 -16.96 -20.65
N ALA A 528 -13.98 -16.99 -21.20
CA ALA A 528 -13.75 -16.77 -22.63
C ALA A 528 -14.43 -17.83 -23.52
N ALA A 529 -14.48 -19.08 -23.07
CA ALA A 529 -15.13 -20.19 -23.77
C ALA A 529 -16.67 -20.14 -23.71
N ASN A 530 -17.23 -19.64 -22.61
CA ASN A 530 -18.69 -19.61 -22.37
C ASN A 530 -19.34 -18.24 -22.62
N ASP A 531 -18.58 -17.23 -23.03
CA ASP A 531 -19.14 -15.93 -23.37
C ASP A 531 -20.08 -16.03 -24.58
N ALA A 532 -21.37 -15.87 -24.30
CA ALA A 532 -22.44 -15.92 -25.29
C ALA A 532 -22.31 -14.82 -26.34
N GLY A 533 -21.72 -13.66 -26.03
CA GLY A 533 -21.40 -12.59 -26.98
C GLY A 533 -20.36 -13.01 -28.00
N LEU A 534 -19.24 -13.61 -27.57
CA LEU A 534 -18.23 -14.15 -28.50
C LEU A 534 -18.76 -15.34 -29.29
N ALA A 535 -19.49 -16.24 -28.63
CA ALA A 535 -20.08 -17.40 -29.28
C ALA A 535 -21.19 -17.00 -30.27
N THR A 536 -21.91 -15.91 -30.01
CA THR A 536 -22.92 -15.35 -30.94
C THR A 536 -22.26 -14.63 -32.10
N VAL A 537 -21.18 -13.87 -31.87
CA VAL A 537 -20.40 -13.24 -32.94
C VAL A 537 -19.71 -14.31 -33.80
N ALA A 538 -19.10 -15.33 -33.18
CA ALA A 538 -18.49 -16.48 -33.85
C ALA A 538 -19.51 -17.36 -34.59
N ARG A 539 -20.70 -17.63 -34.02
CA ARG A 539 -21.80 -18.34 -34.70
C ARG A 539 -22.41 -17.54 -35.84
N ARG A 540 -22.59 -16.23 -35.68
CA ARG A 540 -23.04 -15.35 -36.77
C ARG A 540 -22.06 -15.38 -37.94
N ILE A 541 -20.77 -15.55 -37.65
CA ILE A 541 -19.70 -15.65 -38.66
C ILE A 541 -19.60 -17.06 -39.29
N SER A 542 -19.82 -18.14 -38.52
CA SER A 542 -19.77 -19.50 -39.07
C SER A 542 -21.01 -19.87 -39.89
N MET A 543 -22.17 -19.27 -39.60
CA MET A 543 -23.38 -19.47 -40.42
C MET A 543 -23.36 -18.73 -41.76
N SER A 544 -22.43 -17.80 -42.01
CA SER A 544 -22.18 -17.26 -43.36
C SER A 544 -21.34 -18.21 -44.23
N ALA A 545 -20.84 -19.31 -43.66
CA ALA A 545 -20.05 -20.33 -44.34
C ALA A 545 -20.76 -21.69 -44.26
N GLY A 546 -21.89 -21.80 -44.96
CA GLY A 546 -22.48 -23.11 -45.32
C GLY A 546 -23.80 -23.43 -44.63
N SER A 547 -24.90 -23.24 -45.35
CA SER A 547 -26.18 -23.89 -45.07
C SER A 547 -26.68 -24.66 -46.30
N GLY A 548 -26.19 -25.89 -46.46
CA GLY A 548 -26.84 -26.89 -47.32
C GLY A 548 -27.91 -27.62 -46.52
N ARG A 549 -29.20 -27.44 -46.87
CA ARG A 549 -30.34 -28.15 -46.25
C ARG A 549 -30.22 -29.67 -46.44
N PRO A 550 -30.68 -30.50 -45.47
CA PRO A 550 -30.81 -31.95 -45.68
C PRO A 550 -32.06 -32.25 -46.52
N ARG A 551 -31.91 -32.98 -47.64
CA ARG A 551 -33.03 -33.51 -48.43
C ARG A 551 -33.63 -34.74 -47.75
N SER A 552 -34.93 -34.67 -47.45
CA SER A 552 -35.80 -35.78 -47.04
C SER A 552 -35.91 -36.85 -48.14
N ARG A 553 -35.62 -38.11 -47.81
CA ARG A 553 -35.94 -39.28 -48.65
C ARG A 553 -37.38 -39.74 -48.37
N GLN A 554 -38.31 -39.43 -49.28
CA GLN A 554 -39.57 -40.17 -49.43
C GLN A 554 -39.32 -41.42 -50.26
N ARG A 555 -39.93 -42.54 -49.84
CA ARG A 555 -40.00 -43.81 -50.57
C ARG A 555 -41.14 -43.72 -51.59
N ASP A 556 -40.90 -44.11 -52.84
CA ASP A 556 -41.95 -44.48 -53.78
C ASP A 556 -42.30 -45.98 -53.64
N PRO A 557 -43.58 -46.37 -53.84
CA PRO A 557 -43.95 -47.76 -54.10
C PRO A 557 -43.71 -48.09 -55.58
N SER A 558 -43.25 -49.32 -55.82
CA SER A 558 -42.58 -49.79 -57.04
C SER A 558 -43.47 -49.95 -58.29
N SER A 559 -43.21 -49.16 -59.33
CA SER A 559 -43.17 -49.47 -60.77
C SER A 559 -43.23 -48.18 -61.58
#